data_AF-A0A7K1CHM0-F1
#
_entry.id   AF-A0A7K1CHM0-F1
#
_cell.length_a   1.000
_cell.length_b   1.000
_cell.length_c   1.000
_cell.angle_alpha   90.00
_cell.angle_beta   90.00
_cell.angle_gamma   90.00
#
_symmetry.space_group_name_H-M   'P 1'
#
loop_
_entity.id
_entity.type
_entity.pdbx_description
1 polymer ?
#
loop_
_entity_poly.entity_id
_entity_poly.type
_entity_poly.pdbx_seq_one_letter_code
_entity_poly.pdbx_strand_id
1 'polypeptide(L)'
;MSLTQSISDLISPAVTEAGFYLEEVQIASPGSHRTVTCVVDGPTPLNLDQVTFVSRIISELLDSAEFMGEAPFTLEVTSPGVDRPLT
;
A
#
# COMPACT_ATOMS: atom_id res chain seq x y z
N MET A 1 16.42 10.76 -0.65
CA MET A 1 15.24 10.04 -0.14
C MET A 1 14.18 10.11 -1.22
N SER A 2 13.83 8.98 -1.83
CA SER A 2 12.78 8.93 -2.85
C SER A 2 11.42 8.86 -2.18
N LEU A 3 10.37 9.40 -2.82
CA LEU A 3 9.01 9.38 -2.29
C LEU A 3 8.52 7.96 -1.95
N THR A 4 8.88 6.98 -2.79
CA THR A 4 8.61 5.55 -2.56
C THR A 4 9.17 5.05 -1.24
N GLN A 5 10.38 5.49 -0.88
CA GLN A 5 11.07 5.08 0.34
C GLN A 5 10.43 5.73 1.58
N SER A 6 10.02 7.00 1.50
CA SER A 6 9.29 7.66 2.57
C SER A 6 7.94 6.98 2.82
N ILE A 7 7.23 6.61 1.75
CA ILE A 7 5.97 5.86 1.86
C ILE A 7 6.23 4.48 2.46
N SER A 8 7.21 3.74 1.96
CA SER A 8 7.51 2.40 2.47
C SER A 8 7.85 2.43 3.96
N ASP A 9 8.67 3.39 4.40
CA ASP A 9 9.07 3.52 5.80
C ASP A 9 7.89 3.90 6.72
N LEU A 10 6.96 4.73 6.21
CA LEU A 10 5.74 5.11 6.91
C LEU A 10 4.76 3.93 7.07
N ILE A 11 4.55 3.14 6.00
CA ILE A 11 3.55 2.08 5.99
C ILE A 11 4.10 0.74 6.50
N SER A 12 5.40 0.50 6.39
CA SER A 12 6.05 -0.75 6.84
C SER A 12 5.69 -1.15 8.28
N PRO A 13 5.77 -0.25 9.30
CA PRO A 13 5.38 -0.62 10.66
C PRO A 13 3.89 -0.95 10.77
N ALA A 14 3.01 -0.22 10.10
CA ALA A 14 1.57 -0.45 10.14
C ALA A 14 1.16 -1.79 9.49
N VAL A 15 1.79 -2.14 8.38
CA VAL A 15 1.61 -3.44 7.69
C VAL A 15 2.14 -4.58 8.58
N THR A 16 3.27 -4.36 9.25
CA THR A 16 3.86 -5.31 10.21
C THR A 16 2.99 -5.53 11.44
N GLU A 17 2.41 -4.48 12.01
CA GLU A 17 1.46 -4.58 13.13
C GLU A 17 0.18 -5.34 12.75
N ALA A 18 -0.26 -5.22 11.49
CA ALA A 18 -1.38 -6.01 10.96
C ALA A 18 -1.03 -7.49 10.72
N GLY A 19 0.24 -7.89 10.87
CA GLY A 19 0.71 -9.26 10.66
C GLY A 19 1.15 -9.56 9.23
N PHE A 20 1.40 -8.53 8.43
CA PHE A 20 1.84 -8.62 7.03
C PHE A 20 3.23 -7.99 6.87
N TYR A 21 3.80 -8.10 5.69
CA TYR A 21 5.04 -7.44 5.32
C TYR A 21 4.87 -6.69 4.01
N LEU A 22 5.50 -5.53 3.94
CA LEU A 22 5.55 -4.74 2.72
C LEU A 22 6.67 -5.29 1.83
N GLU A 23 6.31 -5.83 0.68
CA GLU A 23 7.26 -6.34 -0.31
C GLU A 23 7.83 -5.21 -1.15
N GLU A 24 6.95 -4.42 -1.77
CA GLU A 24 7.37 -3.36 -2.71
C GLU A 24 6.38 -2.20 -2.71
N VAL A 25 6.89 -0.99 -2.95
CA VAL A 25 6.08 0.21 -3.18
C VAL A 25 6.47 0.81 -4.52
N GLN A 26 5.49 0.93 -5.41
CA GLN A 26 5.63 1.60 -6.68
C GLN A 26 4.78 2.86 -6.69
N ILE A 27 5.33 3.94 -7.26
CA ILE A 27 4.59 5.18 -7.48
C ILE A 27 4.63 5.46 -8.97
N ALA A 28 3.46 5.43 -9.60
CA ALA A 28 3.26 5.94 -10.93
C ALA A 28 2.63 7.34 -10.86
N SER A 29 2.96 8.21 -11.81
CA SER A 29 2.31 9.53 -11.93
C SER A 29 1.92 9.78 -13.39
N PRO A 30 0.95 9.01 -13.92
CA PRO A 30 0.48 9.22 -15.29
C PRO A 30 -0.26 10.57 -15.38
N GLY A 31 0.40 11.56 -15.97
CA GLY A 31 -0.16 12.90 -16.19
C GLY A 31 -0.30 13.68 -14.89
N SER A 32 -1.54 13.91 -14.44
CA SER A 32 -1.86 14.75 -13.28
C SER A 32 -2.30 13.96 -12.04
N HIS A 33 -2.40 12.63 -12.13
CA HIS A 33 -2.81 11.77 -11.03
C HIS A 33 -1.65 10.91 -10.57
N ARG A 34 -1.58 10.66 -9.26
CA ARG A 34 -0.61 9.73 -8.66
C ARG A 34 -1.28 8.39 -8.42
N THR A 35 -0.58 7.31 -8.72
CA THR A 35 -0.99 5.95 -8.35
C THR A 35 0.10 5.37 -7.48
N VAL A 36 -0.25 4.97 -6.26
CA VAL A 36 0.65 4.32 -5.31
C VAL A 36 0.22 2.86 -5.22
N THR A 37 1.05 1.98 -5.78
CA THR A 37 0.84 0.54 -5.75
C THR A 37 1.70 -0.05 -4.65
N CYS A 38 1.05 -0.57 -3.61
CA CYS A 38 1.69 -1.24 -2.49
C CYS A 38 1.51 -2.75 -2.63
N VAL A 39 2.61 -3.47 -2.77
CA VAL A 39 2.63 -4.93 -2.73
C VAL A 39 2.82 -5.34 -1.28
N VAL A 40 1.78 -5.93 -0.70
CA VAL A 40 1.80 -6.50 0.65
C VAL A 40 1.73 -8.01 0.55
N ASP A 41 2.52 -8.68 1.35
CA ASP A 41 2.52 -10.13 1.42
C ASP A 41 2.47 -10.58 2.88
N GLY A 42 2.11 -11.83 3.10
CA GLY A 42 1.80 -12.33 4.44
C GLY A 42 2.14 -13.79 4.60
N PRO A 43 2.40 -14.24 5.85
CA PRO A 43 2.59 -15.67 6.12
C PRO A 43 1.33 -16.50 5.83
N THR A 44 0.17 -15.84 5.75
CA THR A 44 -1.11 -16.42 5.35
C THR A 44 -1.72 -15.62 4.20
N PRO A 45 -2.53 -16.26 3.33
CA PRO A 45 -3.26 -15.56 2.28
C PRO A 45 -4.08 -14.41 2.87
N LEU A 46 -3.94 -13.21 2.30
CA LEU A 46 -4.74 -12.07 2.72
C LEU A 46 -6.20 -12.29 2.33
N ASN A 47 -7.09 -12.16 3.32
CA ASN A 47 -8.52 -12.08 3.06
C ASN A 47 -8.92 -10.67 2.62
N LEU A 48 -10.04 -10.54 1.90
CA LEU A 48 -10.55 -9.24 1.42
C LEU A 48 -10.70 -8.21 2.56
N ASP A 49 -11.16 -8.65 3.74
CA ASP A 49 -11.27 -7.80 4.93
C ASP A 49 -9.91 -7.27 5.40
N GLN A 50 -8.87 -8.10 5.34
CA GLN A 50 -7.51 -7.72 5.75
C GLN A 50 -6.89 -6.74 4.76
N VAL A 51 -7.05 -6.99 3.45
CA VAL A 51 -6.63 -6.04 2.41
C VAL A 51 -7.34 -4.70 2.59
N THR A 52 -8.65 -4.72 2.87
CA THR A 52 -9.43 -3.50 3.10
C THR A 52 -8.97 -2.75 4.34
N PHE A 53 -8.67 -3.47 5.43
CA PHE A 53 -8.17 -2.88 6.68
C PHE A 53 -6.80 -2.24 6.50
N VAL A 54 -5.85 -2.97 5.89
CA VAL A 54 -4.51 -2.46 5.60
C VAL A 54 -4.57 -1.28 4.62
N SER A 55 -5.40 -1.37 3.57
CA SER A 55 -5.61 -0.28 2.62
C SER A 55 -6.12 1.00 3.30
N ARG A 56 -7.08 0.90 4.23
CA ARG A 56 -7.54 2.05 5.01
C ARG A 56 -6.42 2.67 5.85
N ILE A 57 -5.67 1.86 6.58
CA ILE A 57 -4.57 2.36 7.43
C ILE A 57 -3.51 3.05 6.57
N ILE A 58 -3.11 2.43 5.46
CA ILE A 58 -2.15 3.02 4.53
C ILE A 58 -2.70 4.34 3.99
N SER A 59 -3.98 4.38 3.60
CA SER A 59 -4.61 5.61 3.11
C SER A 59 -4.60 6.71 4.17
N GLU A 60 -4.94 6.43 5.43
CA GLU A 60 -4.93 7.43 6.51
C GLU A 60 -3.53 7.96 6.82
N LEU A 61 -2.51 7.09 6.79
CA LEU A 61 -1.11 7.47 6.95
C LEU A 61 -0.64 8.37 5.80
N LEU A 62 -1.01 8.01 4.56
CA LEU A 62 -0.70 8.77 3.36
C LEU A 62 -1.44 10.11 3.32
N ASP A 63 -2.68 10.17 3.79
CA ASP A 63 -3.48 11.41 3.89
C ASP A 63 -2.88 12.37 4.91
N SER A 64 -2.35 11.83 6.02
CA SER A 64 -1.64 12.60 7.05
C SER A 64 -0.23 13.04 6.63
N ALA A 65 0.30 12.48 5.53
CA ALA A 65 1.64 12.75 5.09
C ALA A 65 1.72 14.05 4.26
N GLU A 66 2.40 15.06 4.78
CA GLU A 66 2.59 16.36 4.10
C GLU A 66 3.24 16.22 2.70
N PHE A 67 3.96 15.13 2.42
CA PHE A 67 4.58 14.88 1.11
C PHE A 67 3.62 14.38 0.02
N MET A 68 2.44 13.87 0.42
CA MET A 68 1.36 13.55 -0.51
C MET A 68 0.58 14.82 -0.88
N GLY A 69 0.41 15.73 0.08
CA GLY A 69 -0.33 16.99 -0.08
C GLY A 69 -1.79 16.75 -0.45
N GLU A 70 -2.48 17.80 -0.92
CA GLU A 70 -3.86 17.70 -1.43
C GLU A 70 -3.96 17.09 -2.85
N ALA A 71 -2.87 16.51 -3.36
CA ALA A 71 -2.84 15.97 -4.71
C ALA A 71 -3.64 14.66 -4.76
N PRO A 72 -4.57 14.51 -5.73
CA PRO A 72 -5.34 13.28 -5.86
C PRO A 72 -4.40 12.11 -6.16
N PHE A 73 -4.45 11.10 -5.29
CA PHE A 73 -3.74 9.85 -5.48
C PHE A 73 -4.71 8.66 -5.41
N THR A 74 -4.38 7.61 -6.13
CA THR A 74 -5.04 6.31 -6.07
C THR A 74 -4.13 5.35 -5.31
N LEU A 75 -4.63 4.79 -4.22
CA LEU A 75 -3.94 3.71 -3.49
C LEU A 75 -4.40 2.36 -4.04
N GLU A 76 -3.47 1.57 -4.54
CA GLU A 76 -3.69 0.18 -4.94
C GLU A 76 -2.92 -0.74 -4.01
N VAL A 77 -3.65 -1.56 -3.25
CA VAL A 77 -3.03 -2.58 -2.40
C VAL A 77 -3.21 -3.92 -3.10
N THR A 78 -2.11 -4.56 -3.44
CA THR A 78 -2.09 -5.88 -4.09
C THR A 78 -1.27 -6.85 -3.25
N SER A 79 -1.61 -8.13 -3.33
CA SER A 79 -0.83 -9.21 -2.72
C SER A 79 -0.55 -10.28 -3.75
N PRO A 80 0.71 -10.75 -3.87
CA PRO A 80 1.11 -11.70 -4.91
C PRO A 80 0.33 -13.01 -4.85
N GLY A 81 -0.21 -13.38 -3.69
CA GLY A 81 -0.96 -14.63 -3.46
C GLY A 81 -2.46 -14.61 -3.81
N VAL A 82 -3.09 -13.45 -4.02
CA VAL A 82 -4.56 -13.36 -4.22
C VAL A 82 -4.97 -13.53 -5.68
N ASP A 83 -4.09 -13.23 -6.65
CA ASP A 83 -4.39 -13.35 -8.08
C ASP A 83 -4.25 -14.79 -8.63
N ARG A 84 -4.02 -15.79 -7.78
CA ARG A 84 -4.06 -17.18 -8.23
C ARG A 84 -5.51 -17.65 -8.29
N PRO A 85 -6.13 -17.80 -9.48
CA PRO A 85 -7.48 -18.36 -9.56
C PRO A 85 -7.49 -19.75 -8.92
N LEU A 86 -8.44 -19.97 -8.02
CA LEU A 86 -8.81 -21.30 -7.55
C LEU A 86 -9.25 -22.10 -8.79
N THR A 87 -8.40 -23.03 -9.25
CA THR A 87 -8.81 -24.18 -10.07
C THR A 87 -9.40 -25.24 -9.16
#